data_AF-A0A934N7H6-F1
#
_entry.id   AF-A0A934N7H6-F1
#
_cell.length_a   1.000
_cell.length_b   1.000
_cell.length_c   1.000
_cell.angle_alpha   90.00
_cell.angle_beta   90.00
_cell.angle_gamma   90.00
#
_symmetry.space_group_name_H-M   'P 1'
#
loop_
_entity.id
_entity.type
_entity.pdbx_description
1 polymer ?
#
loop_
_entity_poly.entity_id
_entity_poly.type
_entity_poly.pdbx_seq_one_letter_code
_entity_poly.pdbx_strand_id
1 'polypeptide(L)'
;MLSNVHLQQEPLSIYAHMCHLFASKGQPIISVDWSDLDAQKQHFLIRAVVAFQGRPFTLYEEVHGIKTKEKPKTHKYFLSKLKSLLPKDVKPIIFTDAGFKMP
;
A
#
# COMPACT_ATOMS: atom_id res chain seq x y z
N MET A 1 -3.47 22.49 4.37
CA MET A 1 -2.22 21.96 4.96
C MET A 1 -1.32 21.42 3.84
N LEU A 2 -0.59 22.28 3.11
CA LEU A 2 0.15 21.85 1.90
C LEU A 2 1.56 22.49 1.75
N SER A 3 2.19 22.92 2.85
CA SER A 3 3.50 23.62 2.76
C SER A 3 4.57 23.08 3.69
N ASN A 4 4.38 21.91 4.30
CA ASN A 4 5.43 21.28 5.09
C ASN A 4 6.11 20.17 4.27
N VAL A 5 7.25 20.50 3.68
CA VAL A 5 8.06 19.60 2.84
C VAL A 5 8.67 18.47 3.68
N HIS A 6 8.84 18.67 4.99
CA HIS A 6 9.24 17.61 5.94
C HIS A 6 8.15 16.55 6.08
N LEU A 7 6.89 16.96 6.20
CA LEU A 7 5.71 16.07 6.23
C LEU A 7 5.51 15.29 4.91
N GLN A 8 6.06 15.78 3.80
CA GLN A 8 6.06 15.07 2.51
C GLN A 8 7.20 14.05 2.37
N GLN A 9 8.27 14.17 3.17
CA GLN A 9 9.40 13.22 3.21
C GLN A 9 9.29 12.20 4.36
N GLU A 10 8.46 12.46 5.37
CA GLU A 10 8.11 11.53 6.46
C GLU A 10 7.18 10.35 6.15
N PRO A 11 6.40 10.25 5.04
CA PRO A 11 5.40 9.19 4.96
C PRO A 11 6.02 7.79 4.93
N LEU A 12 7.20 7.62 4.33
CA LEU A 12 7.85 6.31 4.24
C LEU A 12 8.35 5.78 5.59
N SER A 13 8.84 6.63 6.49
CA SER A 13 9.30 6.17 7.81
C SER A 13 8.11 5.75 8.68
N ILE A 14 6.98 6.47 8.58
CA ILE A 14 5.73 6.11 9.24
C ILE A 14 5.24 4.75 8.71
N TYR A 15 5.20 4.56 7.39
CA TYR A 15 4.79 3.27 6.82
C TYR A 15 5.76 2.13 7.19
N ALA A 16 7.06 2.38 7.23
CA ALA A 16 8.03 1.39 7.71
C ALA A 16 7.77 1.00 9.16
N HIS A 17 7.45 1.97 10.02
CA HIS A 17 7.08 1.71 11.40
C HIS A 17 5.78 0.90 11.51
N MET A 18 4.76 1.23 10.73
CA MET A 18 3.50 0.47 10.66
C MET A 18 3.74 -0.98 10.22
N CYS A 19 4.57 -1.20 9.20
CA CYS A 19 5.00 -2.53 8.77
C CYS A 19 5.71 -3.31 9.88
N HIS A 20 6.58 -2.66 10.66
CA HIS A 20 7.25 -3.29 11.80
C HIS A 20 6.27 -3.66 12.92
N LEU A 21 5.28 -2.82 13.21
CA LEU A 21 4.31 -3.10 14.27
C LEU A 21 3.32 -4.20 13.90
N PHE A 22 2.79 -4.17 12.69
CA PHE A 22 1.63 -4.98 12.31
C PHE A 22 1.95 -6.16 11.37
N ALA A 23 3.14 -6.19 10.76
CA ALA A 23 3.52 -7.21 9.79
C ALA A 23 4.83 -7.95 10.14
N SER A 24 5.36 -7.81 11.36
CA SER A 24 6.66 -8.42 11.74
C SER A 24 6.59 -9.88 12.20
N LYS A 25 5.40 -10.40 12.55
CA LYS A 25 5.25 -11.75 13.13
C LYS A 25 4.51 -12.70 12.19
N GLY A 26 5.02 -13.92 12.10
CA GLY A 26 4.38 -15.02 11.37
C GLY A 26 4.29 -14.76 9.86
N GLN A 27 3.13 -15.07 9.29
CA GLN A 27 2.85 -14.93 7.86
C GLN A 27 1.68 -13.94 7.66
N PRO A 28 1.93 -12.62 7.66
CA PRO A 28 0.86 -11.64 7.60
C PRO A 28 0.10 -11.75 6.27
N ILE A 29 -1.22 -11.66 6.34
CA ILE A 29 -2.10 -11.59 5.17
C ILE A 29 -2.35 -10.12 4.88
N ILE A 30 -1.89 -9.67 3.72
CA ILE A 30 -1.98 -8.28 3.28
C ILE A 30 -2.93 -8.22 2.07
N SER A 31 -4.05 -7.51 2.22
CA SER A 31 -4.95 -7.17 1.13
C SER A 31 -4.42 -5.93 0.39
N VAL A 32 -4.43 -5.96 -0.93
CA VAL A 32 -4.14 -4.81 -1.79
C VAL A 32 -5.29 -4.57 -2.75
N ASP A 33 -5.87 -3.37 -2.69
CA ASP A 33 -7.02 -2.99 -3.51
C ASP A 33 -6.93 -1.55 -4.01
N TRP A 34 -7.70 -1.27 -5.06
CA TRP A 34 -7.92 0.06 -5.59
C TRP A 34 -9.23 0.65 -5.07
N SER A 35 -9.22 1.93 -4.74
CA SER A 35 -10.44 2.69 -4.38
C SER A 35 -10.48 4.04 -5.10
N ASP A 36 -11.69 4.52 -5.38
CA ASP A 36 -11.91 5.86 -5.96
C ASP A 36 -11.66 6.92 -4.86
N LEU A 37 -10.80 7.90 -5.13
CA LEU A 37 -10.51 8.98 -4.19
C LEU A 37 -11.40 10.21 -4.41
N ASP A 38 -11.98 10.35 -5.61
CA ASP A 38 -12.90 11.42 -5.96
C ASP A 38 -14.10 10.91 -6.77
N ALA A 39 -15.19 11.70 -6.75
CA ALA A 39 -16.41 11.38 -7.50
C ALA A 39 -16.24 11.51 -9.02
N GLN A 40 -15.21 12.24 -9.48
CA GLN A 40 -14.92 12.47 -10.89
C GLN A 40 -14.08 11.36 -11.52
N LYS A 41 -13.69 10.35 -10.72
CA LYS A 41 -12.82 9.22 -11.07
C LYS A 41 -11.52 9.67 -11.75
N GLN A 42 -10.92 10.75 -11.26
CA GLN A 42 -9.64 11.25 -11.75
C GLN A 42 -8.47 10.76 -10.88
N HIS A 43 -8.71 10.62 -9.58
CA HIS A 43 -7.75 10.12 -8.62
C HIS A 43 -8.21 8.81 -7.98
N PHE A 44 -7.26 7.91 -7.83
CA PHE A 44 -7.45 6.56 -7.30
C PHE A 44 -6.40 6.30 -6.24
N LEU A 45 -6.81 5.60 -5.18
CA LEU A 45 -5.92 5.15 -4.12
C LEU A 45 -5.63 3.67 -4.32
N ILE A 46 -4.37 3.28 -4.26
CA ILE A 46 -3.97 1.89 -4.07
C ILE A 46 -3.47 1.73 -2.64
N ARG A 47 -4.00 0.75 -1.90
CA ARG A 47 -3.73 0.59 -0.46
C ARG A 47 -3.38 -0.85 -0.14
N ALA A 48 -2.38 -1.04 0.72
CA ALA A 48 -2.03 -2.30 1.35
C ALA A 48 -2.50 -2.30 2.81
N VAL A 49 -3.30 -3.30 3.18
CA VAL A 49 -3.90 -3.45 4.51
C VAL A 49 -3.59 -4.83 5.07
N VAL A 50 -3.11 -4.91 6.31
CA VAL A 50 -2.92 -6.18 7.03
C VAL A 50 -4.05 -6.41 8.02
N ALA A 51 -4.50 -7.66 8.12
CA ALA A 51 -5.38 -8.07 9.21
C ALA A 51 -4.53 -8.43 10.45
N PHE A 52 -4.58 -7.59 11.48
CA PHE A 52 -3.91 -7.84 12.75
C PHE A 52 -4.95 -7.97 13.85
N GLN A 53 -4.99 -9.13 14.52
CA GLN A 53 -5.95 -9.42 15.60
C GLN A 53 -7.42 -9.11 15.21
N GLY A 54 -7.81 -9.44 13.98
CA GLY A 54 -9.17 -9.22 13.47
C GLY A 54 -9.48 -7.77 13.08
N ARG A 55 -8.49 -6.86 13.09
CA ARG A 55 -8.66 -5.47 12.67
C ARG A 55 -7.77 -5.13 11.47
N PRO A 56 -8.28 -4.35 10.50
CA PRO A 56 -7.49 -3.90 9.36
C PRO A 56 -6.57 -2.75 9.78
N PHE A 57 -5.29 -2.82 9.40
CA PHE A 57 -4.32 -1.72 9.54
C PHE A 57 -3.69 -1.41 8.19
N THR A 58 -3.66 -0.13 7.82
CA THR A 58 -2.99 0.33 6.60
C THR A 58 -1.48 0.27 6.79
N LEU A 59 -0.80 -0.48 5.91
CA LEU A 59 0.65 -0.57 5.88
C LEU A 59 1.28 0.42 4.92
N TYR A 60 0.63 0.65 3.77
CA TYR A 60 1.14 1.52 2.72
C TYR A 60 0.01 1.95 1.79
N GLU A 61 0.04 3.18 1.28
CA GLU A 61 -0.90 3.66 0.28
C GLU A 61 -0.27 4.71 -0.65
N GLU A 62 -0.76 4.76 -1.89
CA GLU A 62 -0.33 5.72 -2.90
C GLU A 62 -1.53 6.27 -3.67
N VAL A 63 -1.47 7.55 -4.04
CA VAL A 63 -2.47 8.20 -4.90
C VAL A 63 -1.97 8.20 -6.36
N HIS A 64 -2.87 7.85 -7.26
CA HIS A 64 -2.61 7.71 -8.69
C HIS A 64 -3.67 8.42 -9.50
N GLY A 65 -3.29 8.89 -10.69
CA GLY A 65 -4.25 9.39 -11.68
C GLY A 65 -4.78 8.28 -12.56
N ILE A 66 -5.77 8.59 -13.39
CA ILE A 66 -6.36 7.65 -14.36
C ILE A 66 -5.34 6.99 -15.30
N LYS A 67 -4.24 7.68 -15.62
CA LYS A 67 -3.18 7.16 -16.50
C LYS A 67 -2.38 6.01 -15.87
N THR A 68 -2.25 6.00 -14.55
CA THR A 68 -1.45 5.01 -13.80
C THR A 68 -2.30 3.98 -13.07
N LYS A 69 -3.62 4.17 -13.01
CA LYS A 69 -4.58 3.20 -12.46
C LYS A 69 -4.50 1.84 -13.15
N GLU A 70 -4.48 0.78 -12.37
CA GLU A 70 -4.55 -0.63 -12.85
C GLU A 70 -3.44 -1.00 -13.87
N LYS A 71 -2.31 -0.29 -13.88
CA LYS A 71 -1.19 -0.61 -14.79
C LYS A 71 -0.22 -1.60 -14.16
N PRO A 72 0.28 -2.61 -14.90
CA PRO A 72 1.27 -3.56 -14.39
C PRO A 72 2.53 -2.90 -13.84
N LYS A 73 2.98 -1.80 -14.46
CA LYS A 73 4.14 -1.03 -13.99
C LYS A 73 3.86 -0.40 -12.61
N THR A 74 2.67 0.15 -12.41
CA THR A 74 2.24 0.74 -11.14
C THR A 74 2.17 -0.33 -10.06
N HIS A 75 1.56 -1.48 -10.35
CA HIS A 75 1.49 -2.62 -9.43
C HIS A 75 2.88 -3.12 -9.01
N LYS A 76 3.79 -3.31 -9.96
CA LYS A 76 5.18 -3.73 -9.69
C LYS A 76 5.92 -2.73 -8.82
N TYR A 77 5.76 -1.44 -9.10
CA TYR A 77 6.37 -0.37 -8.31
C TYR A 77 5.82 -0.35 -6.88
N PHE A 78 4.49 -0.40 -6.74
CA PHE A 78 3.81 -0.42 -5.45
C PHE A 78 4.27 -1.60 -4.58
N LEU A 79 4.29 -2.82 -5.16
CA LEU A 79 4.75 -4.01 -4.45
C LEU A 79 6.25 -3.95 -4.10
N SER A 80 7.08 -3.35 -4.96
CA SER A 80 8.49 -3.12 -4.66
C SER A 80 8.68 -2.15 -3.49
N LYS A 81 7.86 -1.09 -3.42
CA LYS A 81 7.86 -0.15 -2.31
C LYS A 81 7.39 -0.81 -1.03
N LEU A 82 6.26 -1.53 -1.06
CA LEU A 82 5.76 -2.29 0.08
C LEU A 82 6.81 -3.28 0.61
N LYS A 83 7.48 -4.03 -0.29
CA LYS A 83 8.58 -4.93 0.09
C LYS A 83 9.73 -4.21 0.79
N SER A 84 10.07 -2.99 0.36
CA SER A 84 11.15 -2.21 1.00
C SER A 84 10.79 -1.69 2.40
N LEU A 85 9.48 -1.58 2.70
CA LEU A 85 8.98 -1.13 4.00
C LEU A 85 8.77 -2.29 4.98
N LEU A 86 8.57 -3.51 4.48
CA LEU A 86 8.41 -4.70 5.30
C LEU A 86 9.74 -5.13 5.93
N PRO A 87 9.72 -5.72 7.14
CA PRO A 87 10.92 -6.31 7.73
C PRO A 87 11.50 -7.43 6.86
N LYS A 88 12.84 -7.57 6.84
CA LYS A 88 13.58 -8.42 5.88
C LYS A 88 13.16 -9.90 5.87
N ASP A 89 12.77 -10.44 7.02
CA ASP A 89 12.51 -11.88 7.18
C ASP A 89 11.02 -12.25 7.07
N VAL A 90 10.17 -11.27 6.76
CA VAL A 90 8.71 -11.47 6.64
C VAL A 90 8.37 -12.03 5.27
N LYS A 91 7.51 -13.06 5.26
CA LYS A 91 6.98 -13.68 4.03
C LYS A 91 5.47 -13.45 3.96
N PRO A 92 5.01 -12.26 3.52
CA PRO A 92 3.57 -11.98 3.52
C PRO A 92 2.83 -12.81 2.46
N ILE A 93 1.55 -13.09 2.72
CA ILE A 93 0.61 -13.54 1.69
C ILE A 93 -0.09 -12.29 1.17
N ILE A 94 0.09 -11.98 -0.11
CA ILE A 94 -0.57 -10.85 -0.75
C ILE A 94 -1.86 -11.34 -1.40
N PHE A 95 -2.99 -10.79 -0.95
CA PHE A 95 -4.28 -10.95 -1.56
C PHE A 95 -4.61 -9.69 -2.35
N THR A 96 -4.96 -9.81 -3.63
CA THR A 96 -5.30 -8.64 -4.47
C THR A 96 -6.68 -8.79 -5.07
N ASP A 97 -7.34 -7.66 -5.31
CA ASP A 97 -8.59 -7.63 -6.06
C ASP A 97 -8.39 -7.96 -7.56
N ALA A 98 -9.50 -7.98 -8.31
CA ALA A 98 -9.49 -8.25 -9.74
C ALA A 98 -8.74 -7.20 -10.57
N GLY A 99 -8.48 -6.01 -10.04
CA GLY A 99 -7.70 -4.95 -10.70
C GLY A 99 -6.21 -5.27 -10.83
N PHE A 100 -5.74 -6.37 -10.22
CA PHE A 100 -4.39 -6.93 -10.37
C PHE A 100 -4.32 -8.14 -11.32
N LYS A 101 -5.44 -8.57 -11.94
CA LYS A 101 -5.53 -9.84 -12.68
C LYS A 101 -4.78 -9.91 -14.03
N MET A 102 -4.13 -8.84 -14.48
CA MET A 102 -3.41 -8.83 -15.77
C MET A 102 -1.97 -8.34 -15.55
N PRO A 103 -1.01 -9.22 -15.20
CA PRO A 103 0.41 -8.88 -15.05
C PRO A 103 1.12 -8.54 -16.38
#